data_AF-A0A819GAB1-F1
#
_entry.id   AF-A0A819GAB1-F1
#
_cell.length_a   1.000
_cell.length_b   1.000
_cell.length_c   1.000
_cell.angle_alpha   90.00
_cell.angle_beta   90.00
_cell.angle_gamma   90.00
#
_symmetry.space_group_name_H-M   'P 1'
#
loop_
_entity.id
_entity.type
_entity.pdbx_description
1 polymer ?
#
loop_
_entity_poly.entity_id
_entity_poly.type
_entity_poly.pdbx_seq_one_letter_code
_entity_poly.pdbx_strand_id
1 'polypeptide(L)'
;ILDARTTWKPNGNTVAGTNIPGSALNQLNSSYGVFVDSNNALFVTDFFNNRVVKWELGATSGILYAEGQCGSARGVAVDEDGSVYVADSNNHRIVKWMVNAAEGTIVAGGNGNGSRTDQISLPGGIIRDKNGTIYVADEHNHRIVSVPVGARNVTIIAGGRGQGNSSNQLSNPINIAFNNEGDLYVSDWNNFRVQMFVRETGPSSGSDSSYIYTLSSKWTQIVCFLSLMISTARFFT
;
A
#
# COMPACT_ATOMS: atom_id res chain seq x y z
N ILE A 1 9.40 -2.87 16.62
CA ILE A 1 9.43 -4.32 16.29
C ILE A 1 9.30 -5.06 17.60
N LEU A 2 8.28 -5.89 17.74
CA LEU A 2 7.98 -6.63 18.97
C LEU A 2 9.12 -7.61 19.28
N ASP A 3 9.52 -7.69 20.55
CA ASP A 3 10.48 -8.69 21.07
C ASP A 3 9.97 -10.11 20.77
N ALA A 4 10.88 -11.03 20.43
CA ALA A 4 10.63 -12.47 20.20
C ALA A 4 9.91 -13.21 21.35
N ARG A 5 9.74 -12.58 22.52
CA ARG A 5 8.94 -13.06 23.66
C ARG A 5 7.48 -12.59 23.65
N THR A 6 7.07 -11.79 22.68
CA THR A 6 5.67 -11.33 22.57
C THR A 6 4.79 -12.50 22.13
N THR A 7 3.98 -13.02 23.05
CA THR A 7 3.00 -14.06 22.74
C THR A 7 1.63 -13.42 22.48
N TRP A 8 1.01 -13.82 21.37
CA TRP A 8 -0.36 -13.41 21.04
C TRP A 8 -1.33 -14.32 21.78
N LYS A 9 -2.38 -13.74 22.36
CA LYS A 9 -3.49 -14.56 22.86
C LYS A 9 -4.23 -15.16 21.65
N PRO A 10 -4.58 -16.45 21.67
CA PRO A 10 -5.23 -17.10 20.54
C PRO A 10 -6.65 -16.57 20.29
N ASN A 11 -7.29 -16.00 21.32
CA ASN A 11 -8.62 -15.42 21.22
C ASN A 11 -8.53 -13.92 20.92
N GLY A 12 -9.14 -13.51 19.81
CA GLY A 12 -9.35 -12.10 19.48
C GLY A 12 -10.56 -11.51 20.21
N ASN A 13 -10.54 -10.19 20.41
CA ASN A 13 -11.70 -9.43 20.86
C ASN A 13 -12.30 -8.67 19.68
N THR A 14 -13.63 -8.70 19.52
CA THR A 14 -14.31 -7.82 18.57
C THR A 14 -14.28 -6.39 19.09
N VAL A 15 -13.68 -5.48 18.31
CA VAL A 15 -13.55 -4.05 18.65
C VAL A 15 -14.37 -3.14 17.72
N ALA A 16 -14.93 -3.68 16.63
CA ALA A 16 -15.85 -3.00 15.72
C ALA A 16 -16.78 -4.03 15.07
N GLY A 17 -18.05 -3.66 14.84
CA GLY A 17 -19.07 -4.56 14.27
C GLY A 17 -19.80 -5.42 15.31
N THR A 18 -20.88 -6.09 14.88
CA THR A 18 -21.75 -6.92 15.75
C THR A 18 -21.90 -8.38 15.29
N ASN A 19 -21.03 -8.87 14.41
CA ASN A 19 -21.15 -10.17 13.71
C ASN A 19 -22.39 -10.31 12.80
N ILE A 20 -23.16 -9.22 12.60
CA ILE A 20 -24.31 -9.18 11.71
C ILE A 20 -24.06 -8.07 10.69
N PRO A 21 -24.14 -8.37 9.38
CA PRO A 21 -23.97 -7.35 8.36
C PRO A 21 -25.10 -6.31 8.46
N GLY A 22 -24.73 -5.04 8.35
CA GLY A 22 -25.70 -3.95 8.39
C GLY A 22 -25.04 -2.60 8.21
N SER A 23 -25.85 -1.55 8.21
CA SER A 23 -25.43 -0.16 7.94
C SER A 23 -25.55 0.75 9.17
N ALA A 24 -26.01 0.25 10.31
CA ALA A 24 -25.92 1.01 11.57
C ALA A 24 -24.46 1.32 11.91
N LEU A 25 -24.20 2.34 12.74
CA LEU A 25 -22.83 2.77 13.06
C LEU A 25 -22.08 1.80 13.96
N ASN A 26 -22.75 0.83 14.56
CA ASN A 26 -22.14 -0.30 15.25
C ASN A 26 -21.99 -1.54 14.35
N GLN A 27 -22.47 -1.50 13.11
CA GLN A 27 -22.43 -2.60 12.14
C GLN A 27 -21.46 -2.29 11.00
N LEU A 28 -20.99 -3.37 10.37
CA LEU A 28 -20.13 -3.35 9.19
C LEU A 28 -20.70 -4.32 8.15
N ASN A 29 -20.46 -4.07 6.87
CA ASN A 29 -20.83 -4.96 5.77
C ASN A 29 -19.61 -5.24 4.88
N SER A 30 -18.95 -6.38 5.16
CA SER A 30 -17.72 -6.82 4.50
C SER A 30 -16.57 -5.83 4.63
N SER A 31 -16.18 -5.50 5.87
CA SER A 31 -15.04 -4.62 6.13
C SER A 31 -13.77 -5.12 5.44
N TYR A 32 -12.94 -4.21 4.91
CA TYR A 32 -11.79 -4.53 4.07
C TYR A 32 -10.46 -4.06 4.66
N GLY A 33 -10.17 -2.77 4.58
CA GLY A 33 -8.99 -2.13 5.16
C GLY A 33 -9.24 -1.63 6.57
N VAL A 34 -8.18 -1.65 7.37
CA VAL A 34 -8.13 -1.06 8.72
C VAL A 34 -6.89 -0.21 8.89
N PHE A 35 -7.00 0.86 9.67
CA PHE A 35 -5.87 1.65 10.14
C PHE A 35 -6.08 1.99 11.61
N VAL A 36 -5.01 1.93 12.41
CA VAL A 36 -5.03 2.34 13.82
C VAL A 36 -4.08 3.51 13.98
N ASP A 37 -4.60 4.64 14.45
CA ASP A 37 -3.78 5.84 14.68
C ASP A 37 -3.00 5.78 16.01
N SER A 38 -2.19 6.81 16.26
CA SER A 38 -1.39 6.92 17.49
C SER A 38 -2.22 7.10 18.77
N ASN A 39 -3.51 7.45 18.65
CA ASN A 39 -4.46 7.54 19.75
C ASN A 39 -5.25 6.23 19.97
N ASN A 40 -4.93 5.17 19.23
CA ASN A 40 -5.65 3.89 19.17
C ASN A 40 -7.08 3.99 18.61
N ALA A 41 -7.40 5.04 17.85
CA ALA A 41 -8.63 5.05 17.09
C ALA A 41 -8.51 4.14 15.87
N LEU A 42 -9.52 3.30 15.68
CA LEU A 42 -9.61 2.35 14.59
C LEU A 42 -10.46 2.94 13.46
N PHE A 43 -9.89 3.04 12.27
CA PHE A 43 -10.58 3.41 11.04
C PHE A 43 -10.81 2.14 10.23
N VAL A 44 -12.05 1.89 9.81
CA VAL A 44 -12.42 0.70 9.03
C VAL A 44 -13.12 1.15 7.76
N THR A 45 -12.67 0.64 6.62
CA THR A 45 -13.44 0.75 5.38
C THR A 45 -14.56 -0.29 5.38
N ASP A 46 -15.78 0.19 5.26
CA ASP A 46 -16.99 -0.63 5.21
C ASP A 46 -17.41 -0.79 3.74
N PHE A 47 -16.92 -1.85 3.11
CA PHE A 47 -16.82 -1.98 1.65
C PHE A 47 -18.16 -1.81 0.93
N PHE A 48 -19.19 -2.55 1.35
CA PHE A 48 -20.50 -2.50 0.69
C PHE A 48 -21.36 -1.32 1.13
N ASN A 49 -21.07 -0.74 2.31
CA ASN A 49 -21.73 0.49 2.75
C ASN A 49 -21.03 1.76 2.24
N ASN A 50 -19.95 1.63 1.45
CA ASN A 50 -19.26 2.73 0.78
C ASN A 50 -18.81 3.86 1.72
N ARG A 51 -18.30 3.49 2.90
CA ARG A 51 -17.94 4.47 3.94
C ARG A 51 -16.68 4.09 4.70
N VAL A 52 -16.12 5.05 5.41
CA VAL A 52 -15.15 4.83 6.49
C VAL A 52 -15.82 5.19 7.79
N VAL A 53 -15.68 4.30 8.76
CA VAL A 53 -16.18 4.51 10.11
C VAL A 53 -15.01 4.44 11.09
N LYS A 54 -14.97 5.38 12.04
CA LYS A 54 -13.96 5.49 13.09
C LYS A 54 -14.53 4.98 14.41
N TRP A 55 -13.78 4.13 15.12
CA TRP A 55 -14.08 3.71 16.48
C TRP A 55 -13.00 4.22 17.42
N GLU A 56 -13.40 4.90 18.47
CA GLU A 56 -12.51 5.19 19.60
C GLU A 56 -12.29 3.91 20.42
N LEU A 57 -11.18 3.86 21.16
CA LEU A 57 -10.86 2.71 22.00
C LEU A 57 -11.98 2.42 23.02
N GLY A 58 -12.57 1.23 22.93
CA GLY A 58 -13.67 0.79 23.81
C GLY A 58 -15.07 1.26 23.39
N ALA A 59 -15.22 1.95 22.25
CA ALA A 59 -16.52 2.36 21.74
C ALA A 59 -17.36 1.17 21.27
N THR A 60 -18.66 1.19 21.57
CA THR A 60 -19.64 0.17 21.11
C THR A 60 -20.30 0.52 19.78
N SER A 61 -20.11 1.77 19.31
CA SER A 61 -20.57 2.27 18.02
C SER A 61 -19.51 3.19 17.44
N GLY A 62 -19.41 3.21 16.11
CA GLY A 62 -18.49 4.06 15.40
C GLY A 62 -19.06 5.46 15.14
N ILE A 63 -18.19 6.30 14.60
CA ILE A 63 -18.46 7.64 14.10
C ILE A 63 -18.24 7.59 12.59
N LEU A 64 -19.24 8.01 11.84
CA LEU A 64 -19.12 8.14 10.40
C LEU A 64 -18.04 9.16 10.06
N TYR A 65 -17.05 8.75 9.25
CA TYR A 65 -15.87 9.57 8.98
C TYR A 65 -15.77 10.02 7.51
N ALA A 66 -16.15 9.14 6.57
CA ALA A 66 -16.24 9.47 5.16
C ALA A 66 -17.40 8.69 4.53
N GLU A 67 -18.29 9.34 3.78
CA GLU A 67 -19.41 8.69 3.09
C GLU A 67 -19.82 9.41 1.79
N GLY A 68 -20.78 8.82 1.08
CA GLY A 68 -21.56 9.50 0.03
C GLY A 68 -20.84 9.66 -1.32
N GLN A 69 -19.51 9.52 -1.35
CA GLN A 69 -18.73 9.66 -2.58
C GLN A 69 -17.85 8.45 -2.90
N CYS A 70 -17.78 7.43 -2.03
CA CYS A 70 -17.06 6.19 -2.34
C CYS A 70 -17.97 5.21 -3.10
N GLY A 71 -17.40 4.47 -4.03
CA GLY A 71 -17.93 3.28 -4.68
C GLY A 71 -16.97 2.13 -4.41
N SER A 72 -17.21 1.38 -3.33
CA SER A 72 -16.35 0.34 -2.77
C SER A 72 -15.05 0.86 -2.15
N ALA A 73 -15.15 1.32 -0.90
CA ALA A 73 -14.00 1.69 -0.08
C ALA A 73 -13.19 0.43 0.29
N ARG A 74 -11.92 0.33 -0.15
CA ARG A 74 -11.05 -0.83 0.11
C ARG A 74 -9.93 -0.51 1.08
N GLY A 75 -8.84 0.09 0.62
CA GLY A 75 -7.74 0.48 1.49
C GLY A 75 -8.02 1.83 2.16
N VAL A 76 -7.49 2.00 3.38
CA VAL A 76 -7.50 3.27 4.12
C VAL A 76 -6.10 3.56 4.66
N ALA A 77 -5.69 4.82 4.57
CA ALA A 77 -4.54 5.37 5.29
C ALA A 77 -4.95 6.67 5.97
N VAL A 78 -4.33 7.02 7.09
CA VAL A 78 -4.66 8.22 7.87
C VAL A 78 -3.40 9.07 8.06
N ASP A 79 -3.55 10.38 7.95
CA ASP A 79 -2.52 11.37 8.18
C ASP A 79 -2.40 11.74 9.67
N GLU A 80 -1.32 12.42 10.04
CA GLU A 80 -1.13 12.93 11.41
C GLU A 80 -2.16 14.01 11.78
N ASP A 81 -2.69 14.74 10.79
CA ASP A 81 -3.79 15.71 10.98
C ASP A 81 -5.18 15.06 11.09
N GLY A 82 -5.25 13.72 11.01
CA GLY A 82 -6.49 12.95 11.04
C GLY A 82 -7.16 12.76 9.68
N SER A 83 -6.66 13.37 8.61
CA SER A 83 -7.23 13.18 7.27
C SER A 83 -7.15 11.73 6.82
N VAL A 84 -8.22 11.21 6.22
CA VAL A 84 -8.27 9.84 5.71
C VAL A 84 -8.13 9.82 4.19
N TYR A 85 -7.34 8.88 3.69
CA TYR A 85 -7.19 8.58 2.27
C TYR A 85 -7.82 7.23 2.01
N VAL A 86 -8.71 7.15 1.02
CA VAL A 86 -9.50 5.97 0.73
C VAL A 86 -9.27 5.55 -0.71
N ALA A 87 -8.98 4.26 -0.92
CA ALA A 87 -9.05 3.65 -2.23
C ALA A 87 -10.53 3.42 -2.61
N ASP A 88 -11.03 4.34 -3.43
CA ASP A 88 -12.39 4.33 -3.97
C ASP A 88 -12.38 3.52 -5.27
N SER A 89 -12.63 2.22 -5.12
CA SER A 89 -12.15 1.22 -6.06
C SER A 89 -12.94 1.21 -7.36
N ASN A 90 -14.27 1.17 -7.29
CA ASN A 90 -15.13 1.15 -8.47
C ASN A 90 -15.14 2.49 -9.20
N ASN A 91 -14.77 3.58 -8.52
CA ASN A 91 -14.60 4.88 -9.15
C ASN A 91 -13.16 5.15 -9.62
N HIS A 92 -12.27 4.17 -9.53
CA HIS A 92 -10.92 4.23 -10.10
C HIS A 92 -10.10 5.43 -9.60
N ARG A 93 -10.17 5.73 -8.29
CA ARG A 93 -9.55 6.93 -7.70
C ARG A 93 -9.15 6.76 -6.24
N ILE A 94 -8.30 7.67 -5.78
CA ILE A 94 -8.00 7.87 -4.35
C ILE A 94 -8.61 9.20 -3.91
N VAL A 95 -9.35 9.18 -2.81
CA VAL A 95 -10.03 10.35 -2.27
C VAL A 95 -9.53 10.63 -0.85
N LYS A 96 -9.23 11.89 -0.57
CA LYS A 96 -8.84 12.39 0.75
C LYS A 96 -10.02 13.10 1.41
N TRP A 97 -10.37 12.74 2.63
CA TRP A 97 -11.26 13.51 3.50
C TRP A 97 -10.46 14.16 4.61
N MET A 98 -10.63 15.47 4.78
CA MET A 98 -10.17 16.17 5.99
C MET A 98 -11.12 15.84 7.15
N VAL A 99 -10.66 16.02 8.39
CA VAL A 99 -11.51 15.87 9.58
C VAL A 99 -12.76 16.75 9.45
N ASN A 100 -13.94 16.17 9.64
CA ASN A 100 -15.25 16.84 9.54
C ASN A 100 -15.60 17.42 8.15
N ALA A 101 -14.88 17.04 7.09
CA ALA A 101 -15.23 17.47 5.74
C ALA A 101 -16.53 16.80 5.27
N ALA A 102 -17.44 17.57 4.68
CA ALA A 102 -18.64 17.04 4.05
C ALA A 102 -18.32 16.25 2.76
N GLU A 103 -17.23 16.62 2.08
CA GLU A 103 -16.83 16.04 0.81
C GLU A 103 -15.33 15.74 0.78
N GLY A 104 -14.97 14.71 0.02
CA GLY A 104 -13.61 14.29 -0.22
C GLY A 104 -13.04 14.96 -1.47
N THR A 105 -11.72 15.14 -1.46
CA THR A 105 -10.96 15.67 -2.60
C THR A 105 -10.24 14.53 -3.31
N ILE A 106 -10.38 14.44 -4.63
CA ILE A 106 -9.64 13.46 -5.44
C ILE A 106 -8.16 13.85 -5.45
N VAL A 107 -7.30 12.95 -4.98
CA VAL A 107 -5.83 13.16 -4.93
C VAL A 107 -5.07 12.33 -5.95
N ALA A 108 -5.67 11.27 -6.48
CA ALA A 108 -5.11 10.49 -7.59
C ALA A 108 -6.20 9.76 -8.38
N GLY A 109 -5.98 9.53 -9.68
CA GLY A 109 -6.97 8.91 -10.56
C GLY A 109 -8.19 9.80 -10.81
N GLY A 110 -9.35 9.19 -11.07
CA GLY A 110 -10.59 9.91 -11.34
C GLY A 110 -10.75 10.44 -12.78
N ASN A 111 -9.76 10.19 -13.65
CA ASN A 111 -9.80 10.55 -15.07
C ASN A 111 -10.23 9.36 -15.96
N GLY A 112 -11.18 8.58 -15.47
CA GLY A 112 -11.65 7.33 -16.10
C GLY A 112 -10.73 6.13 -15.86
N ASN A 113 -11.21 4.95 -16.27
CA ASN A 113 -10.46 3.70 -16.19
C ASN A 113 -9.36 3.66 -17.27
N GLY A 114 -8.12 3.40 -16.86
CA GLY A 114 -6.99 3.22 -17.77
C GLY A 114 -5.66 3.20 -17.01
N SER A 115 -4.57 3.20 -17.78
CA SER A 115 -3.19 3.03 -17.26
C SER A 115 -2.29 4.25 -17.50
N ARG A 116 -2.84 5.39 -17.95
CA ARG A 116 -2.10 6.65 -18.07
C ARG A 116 -1.61 7.13 -16.69
N THR A 117 -0.70 8.09 -16.69
CA THR A 117 -0.11 8.62 -15.45
C THR A 117 -1.13 9.36 -14.58
N ASP A 118 -2.23 9.86 -15.15
CA ASP A 118 -3.32 10.51 -14.45
C ASP A 118 -4.50 9.55 -14.13
N GLN A 119 -4.31 8.25 -14.36
CA GLN A 119 -5.32 7.20 -14.18
C GLN A 119 -4.82 6.09 -13.27
N ILE A 120 -5.76 5.50 -12.53
CA ILE A 120 -5.59 4.31 -11.68
C ILE A 120 -6.79 3.40 -11.99
N SER A 121 -6.70 2.09 -11.76
CA SER A 121 -7.78 1.16 -12.02
C SER A 121 -7.98 0.13 -10.91
N LEU A 122 -9.17 0.15 -10.30
CA LEU A 122 -9.56 -0.70 -9.17
C LEU A 122 -8.52 -0.69 -8.03
N PRO A 123 -8.15 0.50 -7.50
CA PRO A 123 -7.13 0.59 -6.46
C PRO A 123 -7.45 -0.31 -5.25
N GLY A 124 -6.43 -0.99 -4.73
CA GLY A 124 -6.53 -1.86 -3.55
C GLY A 124 -5.98 -1.18 -2.30
N GLY A 125 -4.98 -1.82 -1.69
CA GLY A 125 -4.26 -1.30 -0.54
C GLY A 125 -3.59 0.05 -0.81
N ILE A 126 -3.57 0.88 0.23
CA ILE A 126 -2.96 2.21 0.26
C ILE A 126 -2.07 2.32 1.50
N ILE A 127 -0.89 2.91 1.32
CA ILE A 127 0.00 3.33 2.41
C ILE A 127 0.40 4.78 2.16
N ARG A 128 0.60 5.56 3.23
CA ARG A 128 1.17 6.90 3.16
C ARG A 128 2.47 6.95 3.95
N ASP A 129 3.50 7.59 3.39
CA ASP A 129 4.73 7.86 4.14
C ASP A 129 4.68 9.21 4.89
N LYS A 130 5.68 9.45 5.74
CA LYS A 130 5.82 10.69 6.52
C LYS A 130 5.98 11.96 5.68
N ASN A 131 6.39 11.84 4.41
CA ASN A 131 6.52 12.97 3.49
C ASN A 131 5.21 13.27 2.76
N GLY A 132 4.16 12.47 3.01
CA GLY A 132 2.86 12.59 2.39
C GLY A 132 2.74 11.94 1.02
N THR A 133 3.71 11.11 0.62
CA THR A 133 3.57 10.30 -0.59
C THR A 133 2.61 9.15 -0.31
N ILE A 134 1.64 8.99 -1.21
CA ILE A 134 0.69 7.88 -1.18
C ILE A 134 1.18 6.79 -2.13
N TYR A 135 1.19 5.56 -1.66
CA TYR A 135 1.51 4.36 -2.42
C TYR A 135 0.24 3.54 -2.57
N VAL A 136 -0.02 3.06 -3.78
CA VAL A 136 -1.29 2.42 -4.14
C VAL A 136 -1.00 1.15 -4.92
N ALA A 137 -1.67 0.06 -4.52
CA ALA A 137 -1.80 -1.11 -5.37
C ALA A 137 -2.82 -0.80 -6.47
N ASP A 138 -2.34 -0.49 -7.67
CA ASP A 138 -3.17 -0.23 -8.86
C ASP A 138 -3.51 -1.57 -9.51
N GLU A 139 -4.45 -2.27 -8.87
CA GLU A 139 -4.68 -3.71 -9.01
C GLU A 139 -4.86 -4.13 -10.47
N HIS A 140 -5.81 -3.52 -11.18
CA HIS A 140 -6.17 -3.93 -12.53
C HIS A 140 -5.15 -3.45 -13.59
N ASN A 141 -4.25 -2.55 -13.22
CA ASN A 141 -3.12 -2.16 -14.05
C ASN A 141 -1.84 -2.96 -13.73
N HIS A 142 -1.91 -3.93 -12.82
CA HIS A 142 -0.81 -4.86 -12.49
C HIS A 142 0.49 -4.12 -12.09
N ARG A 143 0.35 -3.07 -11.29
CA ARG A 143 1.46 -2.20 -10.89
C ARG A 143 1.25 -1.61 -9.50
N ILE A 144 2.35 -1.19 -8.89
CA ILE A 144 2.31 -0.32 -7.70
C ILE A 144 2.71 1.08 -8.14
N VAL A 145 1.94 2.06 -7.71
CA VAL A 145 2.18 3.47 -8.05
C VAL A 145 2.35 4.32 -6.81
N SER A 146 3.07 5.43 -6.96
CA SER A 146 3.25 6.45 -5.93
C SER A 146 2.76 7.82 -6.41
N VAL A 147 2.24 8.63 -5.49
CA VAL A 147 1.75 9.98 -5.74
C VAL A 147 2.19 10.88 -4.59
N PRO A 148 3.19 11.76 -4.81
CA PRO A 148 3.58 12.76 -3.82
C PRO A 148 2.44 13.71 -3.47
N VAL A 149 2.47 14.27 -2.26
CA VAL A 149 1.48 15.27 -1.84
C VAL A 149 1.43 16.44 -2.86
N GLY A 150 0.21 16.82 -3.26
CA GLY A 150 -0.02 17.89 -4.24
C GLY A 150 0.18 17.49 -5.71
N ALA A 151 0.75 16.33 -6.00
CA ALA A 151 0.77 15.78 -7.35
C ALA A 151 -0.59 15.14 -7.73
N ARG A 152 -0.83 14.97 -9.03
CA ARG A 152 -1.94 14.17 -9.55
C ARG A 152 -1.52 13.00 -10.43
N ASN A 153 -0.32 13.10 -11.00
CA ASN A 153 0.24 12.04 -11.82
C ASN A 153 0.97 11.02 -10.95
N VAL A 154 0.74 9.75 -11.25
CA VAL A 154 1.31 8.61 -10.57
C VAL A 154 2.67 8.25 -11.18
N THR A 155 3.59 7.79 -10.34
CA THR A 155 4.86 7.19 -10.77
C THR A 155 4.82 5.70 -10.49
N ILE A 156 5.12 4.87 -11.49
CA ILE A 156 5.21 3.41 -11.32
C ILE A 156 6.48 3.09 -10.53
N ILE A 157 6.35 2.36 -9.42
CA ILE A 157 7.48 1.98 -8.56
C ILE A 157 7.74 0.47 -8.53
N ALA A 158 6.77 -0.34 -8.93
CA ALA A 158 6.91 -1.78 -9.09
C ALA A 158 5.89 -2.32 -10.11
N GLY A 159 6.25 -3.40 -10.81
CA GLY A 159 5.43 -3.94 -11.89
C GLY A 159 5.35 -3.00 -13.10
N GLY A 160 4.18 -2.93 -13.75
CA GLY A 160 3.94 -2.03 -14.89
C GLY A 160 4.59 -2.46 -16.21
N ARG A 161 5.11 -3.69 -16.29
CA ARG A 161 5.62 -4.33 -17.51
C ARG A 161 4.62 -5.34 -18.10
N GLY A 162 3.34 -5.01 -17.98
CA GLY A 162 2.23 -5.90 -18.29
C GLY A 162 1.94 -6.91 -17.18
N GLN A 163 0.80 -7.58 -17.30
CA GLN A 163 0.43 -8.69 -16.44
C GLN A 163 1.37 -9.88 -16.69
N GLY A 164 1.87 -10.51 -15.64
CA GLY A 164 2.70 -11.69 -15.76
C GLY A 164 3.36 -12.10 -14.44
N ASN A 165 4.22 -13.10 -14.49
CA ASN A 165 4.87 -13.70 -13.32
C ASN A 165 6.40 -13.48 -13.30
N SER A 166 6.96 -12.72 -14.24
CA SER A 166 8.38 -12.31 -14.21
C SER A 166 8.70 -11.47 -12.96
N SER A 167 9.98 -11.27 -12.66
CA SER A 167 10.43 -10.50 -11.48
C SER A 167 10.06 -9.01 -11.53
N ASN A 168 9.72 -8.48 -12.71
CA ASN A 168 9.30 -7.10 -12.94
C ASN A 168 7.82 -6.99 -13.38
N GLN A 169 7.06 -8.07 -13.24
CA GLN A 169 5.64 -8.14 -13.58
C GLN A 169 4.84 -8.54 -12.34
N LEU A 170 3.60 -8.06 -12.28
CA LEU A 170 2.62 -8.40 -11.24
C LEU A 170 1.34 -8.91 -11.91
N SER A 171 0.45 -9.50 -11.12
CA SER A 171 -0.86 -9.98 -11.53
C SER A 171 -1.87 -9.69 -10.42
N ASN A 172 -2.62 -8.59 -10.58
CA ASN A 172 -3.62 -8.10 -9.62
C ASN A 172 -3.06 -7.92 -8.20
N PRO A 173 -2.04 -7.05 -8.01
CA PRO A 173 -1.54 -6.79 -6.66
C PRO A 173 -2.64 -6.15 -5.80
N ILE A 174 -2.90 -6.69 -4.62
CA ILE A 174 -4.02 -6.25 -3.77
C ILE A 174 -3.59 -5.36 -2.59
N ASN A 175 -2.37 -5.55 -2.08
CA ASN A 175 -1.89 -4.86 -0.89
C ASN A 175 -0.38 -4.73 -0.91
N ILE A 176 0.12 -3.76 -0.15
CA ILE A 176 1.53 -3.40 -0.05
C ILE A 176 1.93 -3.22 1.41
N ALA A 177 3.21 -3.39 1.71
CA ALA A 177 3.80 -3.05 2.99
C ALA A 177 5.24 -2.57 2.79
N PHE A 178 5.72 -1.70 3.68
CA PHE A 178 7.14 -1.33 3.72
C PHE A 178 7.78 -1.87 4.99
N ASN A 179 9.03 -2.32 4.90
CA ASN A 179 9.87 -2.50 6.10
C ASN A 179 10.50 -1.16 6.51
N ASN A 180 11.29 -1.16 7.59
CA ASN A 180 11.93 0.04 8.11
C ASN A 180 13.06 0.57 7.20
N GLU A 181 13.64 -0.31 6.40
CA GLU A 181 14.64 0.00 5.38
C GLU A 181 14.01 0.67 4.14
N GLY A 182 12.69 0.56 4.00
CA GLY A 182 11.90 1.11 2.90
C GLY A 182 11.75 0.16 1.71
N ASP A 183 12.12 -1.11 1.85
CA ASP A 183 11.81 -2.14 0.85
C ASP A 183 10.31 -2.38 0.79
N LEU A 184 9.78 -2.49 -0.42
CA LEU A 184 8.37 -2.67 -0.72
C LEU A 184 8.05 -4.16 -0.83
N TYR A 185 7.08 -4.63 -0.05
CA TYR A 185 6.48 -5.96 -0.17
C TYR A 185 5.11 -5.84 -0.83
N VAL A 186 4.85 -6.68 -1.83
CA VAL A 186 3.62 -6.67 -2.62
C VAL A 186 2.96 -8.03 -2.55
N SER A 187 1.69 -8.06 -2.14
CA SER A 187 0.83 -9.24 -2.27
C SER A 187 0.36 -9.38 -3.71
N ASP A 188 1.07 -10.20 -4.48
CA ASP A 188 0.86 -10.43 -5.91
C ASP A 188 -0.17 -11.54 -6.12
N TRP A 189 -1.45 -11.17 -5.95
CA TRP A 189 -2.56 -12.08 -5.63
C TRP A 189 -2.72 -13.23 -6.63
N ASN A 190 -2.78 -12.95 -7.93
CA ASN A 190 -3.00 -13.97 -8.95
C ASN A 190 -1.75 -14.79 -9.29
N ASN A 191 -0.59 -14.39 -8.78
CA ASN A 191 0.65 -15.16 -8.88
C ASN A 191 0.94 -15.99 -7.62
N PHE A 192 0.04 -15.98 -6.62
CA PHE A 192 0.14 -16.76 -5.38
C PHE A 192 1.46 -16.51 -4.62
N ARG A 193 1.97 -15.28 -4.68
CA ARG A 193 3.27 -14.92 -4.08
C ARG A 193 3.24 -13.57 -3.40
N VAL A 194 4.25 -13.34 -2.57
CA VAL A 194 4.64 -12.01 -2.11
C VAL A 194 5.98 -11.68 -2.75
N GLN A 195 6.10 -10.50 -3.34
CA GLN A 195 7.34 -10.04 -3.97
C GLN A 195 7.90 -8.83 -3.23
N MET A 196 9.21 -8.85 -2.96
CA MET A 196 9.93 -7.74 -2.35
C MET A 196 10.70 -6.97 -3.43
N PHE A 197 10.57 -5.65 -3.43
CA PHE A 197 11.30 -4.72 -4.26
C PHE A 197 12.21 -3.89 -3.36
N VAL A 198 13.51 -3.97 -3.62
CA VAL A 198 14.52 -3.25 -2.84
C VAL A 198 14.41 -1.76 -3.12
N ARG A 199 14.49 -0.95 -2.06
CA ARG A 199 14.61 0.49 -2.24
C ARG A 199 16.01 0.83 -2.73
N GLU A 200 16.13 1.23 -4.00
CA GLU A 200 17.36 1.83 -4.46
C GLU A 200 17.46 3.27 -3.92
N THR A 201 18.40 3.50 -3.02
CA THR A 201 18.88 4.86 -2.78
C THR A 201 19.84 5.17 -3.91
N GLY A 202 19.46 6.08 -4.81
CA GLY A 202 20.43 6.64 -5.75
C GLY A 202 21.60 7.24 -4.96
N PRO A 203 22.81 7.36 -5.56
CA PRO A 203 23.90 8.04 -4.89
C PRO A 203 23.41 9.41 -4.44
N SER A 204 23.52 9.69 -3.13
CA SER A 204 23.39 11.04 -2.61
C SER A 204 24.29 11.92 -3.44
N SER A 205 23.74 12.90 -4.16
CA SER A 205 24.49 13.80 -5.04
C SER A 205 25.80 14.25 -4.37
N GLY A 206 26.90 13.64 -4.81
CA GLY A 206 28.21 13.73 -4.18
C GLY A 206 29.11 12.75 -4.91
N SER A 207 29.87 13.29 -5.85
CA SER A 207 30.84 12.63 -6.71
C SER A 207 31.56 11.41 -6.11
N ASP A 208 31.19 10.20 -6.55
CA ASP A 208 32.17 9.23 -7.04
C ASP A 208 31.50 8.05 -7.77
N SER A 209 31.93 7.79 -9.00
CA SER A 209 31.37 6.79 -9.91
C SER A 209 31.95 5.39 -9.70
N SER A 210 31.89 4.87 -8.47
CA SER A 210 32.22 3.47 -8.19
C SER A 210 31.67 3.00 -6.85
N TYR A 211 30.34 2.90 -6.68
CA TYR A 211 29.78 2.29 -5.48
C TYR A 211 28.80 1.17 -5.81
N ILE A 212 29.22 -0.01 -5.37
CA ILE A 212 28.59 -1.32 -5.48
C ILE A 212 27.19 -1.28 -4.85
N TYR A 213 26.20 -1.76 -5.61
CA TYR A 213 24.86 -2.06 -5.11
C TYR A 213 24.97 -3.01 -3.91
N THR A 214 24.75 -2.50 -2.70
CA THR A 214 24.66 -3.37 -1.53
C THR A 214 23.26 -3.96 -1.50
N LEU A 215 23.10 -5.14 -2.11
CA LEU A 215 21.92 -5.97 -1.91
C LEU A 215 21.77 -6.20 -0.40
N SER A 216 20.59 -5.88 0.14
CA SER A 216 20.19 -6.22 1.51
C SER A 216 20.54 -7.68 1.78
N SER A 217 21.52 -7.90 2.68
CA SER A 217 22.24 -9.16 2.88
C SER A 217 21.43 -10.24 3.61
N LYS A 218 20.12 -10.09 3.76
CA LYS A 218 19.29 -11.01 4.53
C LYS A 218 18.54 -12.06 3.71
N TRP A 219 18.55 -11.96 2.38
CA TRP A 219 17.83 -12.92 1.51
C TRP A 219 18.62 -13.43 0.29
N THR A 220 19.89 -13.05 0.14
CA THR A 220 20.73 -13.43 -1.03
C THR A 220 21.25 -14.87 -1.02
N GLN A 221 20.86 -15.72 -0.08
CA GLN A 221 21.12 -17.16 -0.17
C GLN A 221 20.07 -17.84 -1.04
N ILE A 222 20.20 -17.72 -2.36
CA ILE A 222 19.72 -18.71 -3.35
C ILE A 222 20.34 -18.48 -4.75
N VAL A 223 21.10 -17.40 -4.99
CA VAL A 223 21.75 -17.18 -6.30
C VAL A 223 23.28 -17.09 -6.18
N CYS A 224 23.92 -18.25 -6.09
CA CYS A 224 25.32 -18.52 -6.44
C CYS A 224 25.33 -20.00 -6.86
N PHE A 225 25.64 -20.43 -8.08
CA PHE A 225 26.86 -20.24 -8.86
C PHE A 225 26.55 -20.50 -10.35
N LEU A 226 26.93 -19.59 -11.26
CA LEU A 226 27.70 -19.96 -12.47
C LEU A 226 28.16 -18.69 -13.20
N SER A 227 29.35 -18.20 -12.85
CA SER A 227 30.23 -17.54 -13.82
C SER A 227 31.62 -17.49 -13.19
N LEU A 228 32.46 -18.46 -13.54
CA LEU A 228 33.88 -18.37 -13.27
C LEU A 228 34.67 -18.77 -14.52
N MET A 229 35.22 -17.73 -15.15
CA MET A 229 36.52 -17.65 -15.84
C MET A 229 36.67 -18.46 -17.16
N ILE A 230 37.35 -17.94 -18.18
CA ILE A 230 38.69 -17.34 -18.15
C ILE A 230 38.81 -16.26 -19.26
N SER A 231 39.23 -15.05 -18.88
CA SER A 231 39.91 -14.10 -19.77
C SER A 231 41.39 -14.05 -19.41
N THR A 232 42.19 -14.13 -20.46
CA THR A 232 43.61 -13.81 -20.65
C THR A 232 44.35 -13.04 -19.54
N ALA A 233 45.53 -13.55 -19.17
CA ALA A 233 46.65 -12.73 -18.73
C ALA A 233 47.95 -13.32 -19.30
N ARG A 234 48.71 -12.47 -19.99
CA ARG A 234 50.00 -12.73 -20.62
C ARG A 234 51.08 -11.98 -19.82
N PHE A 235 52.22 -12.66 -19.62
CA PHE A 235 53.58 -12.19 -19.29
C PHE A 235 53.89 -11.52 -17.94
N PHE A 236 54.86 -12.10 -17.22
CA PHE A 236 56.20 -11.52 -17.03
C PHE A 236 57.27 -12.63 -16.87
N THR A 237 58.38 -12.43 -17.59
CA THR A 237 59.71 -13.11 -17.64
C THR A 237 59.80 -14.62 -17.63
#